data_AF-A0A3B8MRU7-F1
#
_entry.id   AF-A0A3B8MRU7-F1
#
_cell.length_a   1.000
_cell.length_b   1.000
_cell.length_c   1.000
_cell.angle_alpha   90.00
_cell.angle_beta   90.00
_cell.angle_gamma   90.00
#
_symmetry.space_group_name_H-M   'P 1'
#
loop_
_entity.id
_entity.type
_entity.pdbx_description
1 polymer ?
#
loop_
_entity_poly.entity_id
_entity_poly.type
_entity_poly.pdbx_seq_one_letter_code
_entity_poly.pdbx_strand_id
1 'polypeptide(L)'
;DKHLSYSWAKAEEMVADSKRLDFPMLAGSSLPVTWRLPDLELESGCMIEEALMIGVGGSDAMDYHCLEAMQCMVERRKGGETGVKSVQLLEGQAVWRAGREGVWSEELLIAVLSRCDSPKGLPDEDGRPLDMFGTRELHQRVPKPAAYLIEYADGTRATLLMLNGGIFDYCFAARLAGQADPVSTQFFVTPLPNVNYSASLVHKICEMLQTGVSPIPVERTQIVSGMLEACLDSKIAGHEQLETDHLRVNYSPPETPQHFCG
;
A
#
# COMPACT_ATOMS: atom_id res chain seq x y z
N ASP A 1 2.22 -8.57 -13.27
CA ASP A 1 2.85 -7.73 -12.25
C ASP A 1 2.39 -6.30 -12.49
N LYS A 2 1.83 -5.64 -11.47
CA LYS A 2 1.11 -4.34 -11.45
C LYS A 2 -0.42 -4.41 -11.66
N HIS A 3 -1.04 -3.24 -11.80
CA HIS A 3 -2.47 -3.03 -12.05
C HIS A 3 -2.96 -3.83 -13.26
N LEU A 4 -4.24 -4.20 -13.24
CA LEU A 4 -4.88 -4.92 -14.36
C LEU A 4 -4.93 -4.06 -15.62
N SER A 5 -5.21 -2.78 -15.44
CA SER A 5 -5.30 -1.80 -16.50
C SER A 5 -5.10 -0.39 -15.92
N TYR A 6 -4.79 0.55 -16.79
CA TYR A 6 -4.80 1.98 -16.46
C TYR A 6 -6.23 2.52 -16.25
N SER A 7 -7.26 1.74 -16.63
CA SER A 7 -8.66 2.13 -16.58
C SER A 7 -9.50 1.14 -15.78
N TRP A 8 -10.29 1.67 -14.84
CA TRP A 8 -11.21 0.95 -13.99
C TRP A 8 -12.16 0.08 -14.80
N ALA A 9 -12.81 0.66 -15.82
CA ALA A 9 -13.77 -0.06 -16.65
C ALA A 9 -13.15 -1.31 -17.30
N LYS A 10 -11.88 -1.22 -17.73
CA LYS A 10 -11.16 -2.37 -18.29
C LYS A 10 -10.76 -3.37 -17.21
N ALA A 11 -10.30 -2.91 -16.05
CA ALA A 11 -9.96 -3.79 -14.93
C ALA A 11 -11.20 -4.56 -14.44
N GLU A 12 -12.36 -3.88 -14.36
CA GLU A 12 -13.65 -4.46 -14.03
C GLU A 12 -14.09 -5.49 -15.07
N GLU A 13 -14.00 -5.17 -16.37
CA GLU A 13 -14.30 -6.10 -17.45
C GLU A 13 -13.41 -7.35 -17.39
N MET A 14 -12.11 -7.20 -17.15
CA MET A 14 -11.17 -8.32 -17.03
C MET A 14 -11.54 -9.28 -15.90
N VAL A 15 -11.92 -8.76 -14.73
CA VAL A 15 -12.34 -9.59 -13.58
C VAL A 15 -13.72 -10.20 -13.81
N ALA A 16 -14.65 -9.46 -14.40
CA ALA A 16 -15.96 -9.98 -14.77
C ALA A 16 -15.83 -11.13 -15.78
N ASP A 17 -14.94 -11.00 -16.76
CA ASP A 17 -14.67 -12.02 -17.75
C ASP A 17 -13.99 -13.25 -17.17
N SER A 18 -13.06 -13.10 -16.21
CA SER A 18 -12.45 -14.26 -15.55
C SER A 18 -13.48 -15.11 -14.80
N LYS A 19 -14.45 -14.45 -14.15
CA LYS A 19 -15.58 -15.13 -13.48
C LYS A 19 -16.55 -15.75 -14.49
N ARG A 20 -16.89 -15.03 -15.56
CA ARG A 20 -17.81 -15.50 -16.60
C ARG A 20 -17.27 -16.70 -17.38
N LEU A 21 -15.95 -16.72 -17.63
CA LEU A 21 -15.25 -17.78 -18.36
C LEU A 21 -14.72 -18.89 -17.44
N ASP A 22 -14.91 -18.77 -16.12
CA ASP A 22 -14.54 -19.76 -15.11
C ASP A 22 -13.06 -20.17 -15.15
N PHE A 23 -12.15 -19.18 -15.10
CA PHE A 23 -10.73 -19.43 -14.95
C PHE A 23 -10.12 -18.65 -13.76
N PRO A 24 -9.14 -19.24 -13.05
CA PRO A 24 -8.48 -18.55 -11.95
C PRO A 24 -7.62 -17.40 -12.48
N MET A 25 -7.73 -16.24 -11.85
CA MET A 25 -6.99 -15.05 -12.23
C MET A 25 -6.17 -14.54 -11.05
N LEU A 26 -4.86 -14.38 -11.27
CA LEU A 26 -3.92 -13.78 -10.33
C LEU A 26 -3.19 -12.64 -11.04
N ALA A 27 -3.20 -11.48 -10.42
CA ALA A 27 -2.51 -10.27 -10.88
C ALA A 27 -2.13 -9.44 -9.65
N GLY A 28 -1.30 -8.41 -9.86
CA GLY A 28 -0.86 -7.52 -8.80
C GLY A 28 0.65 -7.53 -8.59
N SER A 29 1.05 -7.11 -7.40
CA SER A 29 2.37 -6.72 -6.95
C SER A 29 3.10 -7.88 -6.28
N SER A 30 4.43 -7.84 -6.34
CA SER A 30 5.29 -8.71 -5.53
C SER A 30 5.41 -8.27 -4.07
N LEU A 31 5.05 -7.03 -3.71
CA LEU A 31 5.14 -6.54 -2.33
C LEU A 31 4.19 -7.27 -1.37
N PRO A 32 2.89 -7.48 -1.65
CA PRO A 32 1.99 -8.22 -0.75
C PRO A 32 2.49 -9.63 -0.36
N VAL A 33 3.34 -10.22 -1.20
CA VAL A 33 3.85 -11.58 -1.06
C VAL A 33 5.32 -11.64 -0.64
N THR A 34 6.04 -10.51 -0.54
CA THR A 34 7.42 -10.51 -0.06
C THR A 34 7.50 -10.66 1.46
N TRP A 35 8.70 -10.89 1.98
CA TRP A 35 9.01 -10.98 3.40
C TRP A 35 8.58 -9.72 4.17
N ARG A 36 8.17 -9.90 5.43
CA ARG A 36 7.80 -8.82 6.34
C ARG A 36 8.77 -8.76 7.52
N LEU A 37 9.26 -7.56 7.86
CA LEU A 37 10.22 -7.34 8.94
C LEU A 37 9.74 -6.24 9.92
N PRO A 38 9.38 -6.56 11.18
CA PRO A 38 9.17 -7.92 11.68
C PRO A 38 8.03 -8.62 10.95
N ASP A 39 7.97 -9.95 11.11
CA ASP A 39 6.81 -10.70 10.64
C ASP A 39 5.52 -10.13 11.27
N LEU A 40 4.55 -9.82 10.42
CA LEU A 40 3.30 -9.19 10.83
C LEU A 40 2.18 -9.63 9.89
N GLU A 41 1.21 -10.33 10.44
CA GLU A 41 -0.12 -10.53 9.85
C GLU A 41 -1.14 -9.92 10.82
N LEU A 42 -2.05 -9.08 10.32
CA LEU A 42 -3.13 -8.56 11.17
C LEU A 42 -4.13 -9.68 11.50
N GLU A 43 -4.71 -9.67 12.68
CA GLU A 43 -5.79 -10.59 12.99
C GLU A 43 -6.98 -10.37 12.04
N SER A 44 -7.58 -11.46 11.55
CA SER A 44 -8.75 -11.36 10.68
C SER A 44 -9.91 -10.72 11.44
N GLY A 45 -10.50 -9.69 10.86
CA GLY A 45 -11.59 -8.94 11.48
C GLY A 45 -11.14 -7.93 12.54
N CYS A 46 -9.86 -7.58 12.59
CA CYS A 46 -9.37 -6.53 13.49
C CYS A 46 -10.03 -5.17 13.18
N MET A 47 -10.06 -4.30 14.20
CA MET A 47 -10.56 -2.93 14.05
C MET A 47 -9.39 -2.00 13.76
N ILE A 48 -9.26 -1.58 12.49
CA ILE A 48 -8.26 -0.61 12.05
C ILE A 48 -8.85 0.79 12.17
N GLU A 49 -8.21 1.67 12.93
CA GLU A 49 -8.65 3.06 13.08
C GLU A 49 -8.06 3.95 11.98
N GLU A 50 -6.76 3.75 11.69
CA GLU A 50 -6.04 4.47 10.64
C GLU A 50 -4.82 3.64 10.21
N ALA A 51 -4.48 3.70 8.92
CA ALA A 51 -3.31 3.03 8.37
C ALA A 51 -2.44 4.00 7.56
N LEU A 52 -1.13 3.74 7.53
CA LEU A 52 -0.18 4.52 6.76
C LEU A 52 0.85 3.60 6.12
N MET A 53 1.10 3.83 4.83
CA MET A 53 2.17 3.21 4.06
C MET A 53 3.14 4.28 3.60
N ILE A 54 4.44 3.99 3.62
CA ILE A 54 5.45 4.78 2.92
C ILE A 54 6.05 3.96 1.78
N GLY A 55 6.45 4.63 0.72
CA GLY A 55 7.13 4.00 -0.40
C GLY A 55 7.95 4.98 -1.23
N VAL A 56 8.62 4.44 -2.23
CA VAL A 56 9.47 5.17 -3.16
C VAL A 56 9.31 4.68 -4.59
N GLY A 57 9.76 5.50 -5.53
CA GLY A 57 9.85 5.18 -6.93
C GLY A 57 9.00 6.08 -7.84
N GLY A 58 8.91 5.68 -9.11
CA GLY A 58 8.21 6.42 -10.15
C GLY A 58 6.70 6.35 -10.00
N SER A 59 6.04 7.44 -10.36
CA SER A 59 4.58 7.53 -10.29
C SER A 59 3.90 6.49 -11.19
N ASP A 60 2.63 6.19 -10.89
CA ASP A 60 1.80 5.13 -11.46
C ASP A 60 2.29 3.73 -11.07
N ALA A 61 3.43 3.30 -11.59
CA ALA A 61 3.91 1.94 -11.38
C ALA A 61 4.24 1.62 -9.90
N MET A 62 5.01 2.48 -9.22
CA MET A 62 5.38 2.21 -7.82
C MET A 62 4.30 2.66 -6.84
N ASP A 63 3.51 3.66 -7.21
CA ASP A 63 2.31 4.04 -6.46
C ASP A 63 1.37 2.83 -6.34
N TYR A 64 1.12 2.12 -7.45
CA TYR A 64 0.34 0.88 -7.47
C TYR A 64 0.90 -0.17 -6.50
N HIS A 65 2.21 -0.47 -6.58
CA HIS A 65 2.82 -1.47 -5.71
C HIS A 65 2.62 -1.15 -4.23
N CYS A 66 2.79 0.12 -3.85
CA CYS A 66 2.63 0.57 -2.47
C CYS A 66 1.16 0.57 -2.02
N LEU A 67 0.23 0.98 -2.90
CA LEU A 67 -1.21 0.91 -2.63
C LEU A 67 -1.66 -0.54 -2.43
N GLU A 68 -1.17 -1.49 -3.24
CA GLU A 68 -1.54 -2.90 -3.07
C GLU A 68 -0.93 -3.52 -1.81
N ALA A 69 0.31 -3.16 -1.46
CA ALA A 69 0.93 -3.58 -0.21
C ALA A 69 0.15 -3.06 1.01
N MET A 70 -0.33 -1.81 0.95
CA MET A 70 -1.21 -1.27 1.97
C MET A 70 -2.56 -2.00 1.98
N GLN A 71 -3.16 -2.21 0.81
CA GLN A 71 -4.45 -2.86 0.65
C GLN A 71 -4.45 -4.27 1.25
N CYS A 72 -3.39 -5.07 1.03
CA CYS A 72 -3.33 -6.42 1.57
C CYS A 72 -3.28 -6.48 3.10
N MET A 73 -2.89 -5.39 3.77
CA MET A 73 -2.95 -5.27 5.22
C MET A 73 -4.35 -4.83 5.66
N VAL A 74 -4.88 -3.77 5.06
CA VAL A 74 -6.15 -3.16 5.51
C VAL A 74 -7.39 -3.95 5.12
N GLU A 75 -7.32 -4.84 4.12
CA GLU A 75 -8.44 -5.73 3.77
C GLU A 75 -8.80 -6.73 4.88
N ARG A 76 -7.92 -6.94 5.87
CA ARG A 76 -8.14 -7.82 7.02
C ARG A 76 -9.01 -7.18 8.12
N ARG A 77 -9.44 -5.93 7.93
CA ARG A 77 -10.32 -5.23 8.85
C ARG A 77 -11.69 -5.91 8.99
N LYS A 78 -12.40 -5.59 10.07
CA LYS A 78 -13.75 -6.09 10.33
C LYS A 78 -14.68 -5.82 9.14
N GLY A 79 -15.20 -6.91 8.56
CA GLY A 79 -16.10 -6.85 7.40
C GLY A 79 -15.44 -7.14 6.06
N GLY A 80 -14.11 -7.24 6.00
CA GLY A 80 -13.36 -7.41 4.76
C GLY A 80 -13.27 -6.13 3.94
N GLU A 81 -13.01 -6.25 2.64
CA GLU A 81 -13.06 -5.10 1.74
C GLU A 81 -14.52 -4.76 1.40
N THR A 82 -14.88 -3.49 1.54
CA THR A 82 -16.26 -2.98 1.38
C THR A 82 -16.39 -1.87 0.33
N GLY A 83 -15.27 -1.46 -0.26
CA GLY A 83 -15.19 -0.41 -1.25
C GLY A 83 -14.50 0.85 -0.74
N VAL A 84 -14.16 1.73 -1.68
CA VAL A 84 -13.54 3.03 -1.41
C VAL A 84 -14.59 4.10 -1.60
N LYS A 85 -14.75 4.97 -0.60
CA LYS A 85 -15.70 6.07 -0.60
C LYS A 85 -15.15 7.27 -1.35
N SER A 86 -13.94 7.71 -0.98
CA SER A 86 -13.31 8.86 -1.61
C SER A 86 -11.80 8.75 -1.61
N VAL A 87 -11.17 9.46 -2.54
CA VAL A 87 -9.71 9.59 -2.65
C VAL A 87 -9.28 11.03 -2.88
N GLN A 88 -8.05 11.35 -2.49
CA GLN A 88 -7.41 12.63 -2.83
C GLN A 88 -5.90 12.45 -2.97
N LEU A 89 -5.32 13.02 -4.02
CA LEU A 89 -3.86 13.05 -4.21
C LEU A 89 -3.33 14.45 -3.92
N LEU A 90 -2.46 14.58 -2.92
CA LEU A 90 -1.73 15.82 -2.59
C LEU A 90 -0.27 15.73 -3.04
N GLU A 91 0.32 16.85 -3.45
CA GLU A 91 1.75 16.93 -3.81
C GLU A 91 2.48 18.08 -3.10
N GLY A 92 3.78 17.92 -2.91
CA GLY A 92 4.67 18.99 -2.46
C GLY A 92 4.35 19.45 -1.03
N GLN A 93 4.34 20.77 -0.83
CA GLN A 93 4.13 21.36 0.50
C GLN A 93 2.74 21.10 1.09
N ALA A 94 1.74 20.78 0.26
CA ALA A 94 0.40 20.43 0.72
C ALA A 94 0.41 19.14 1.54
N VAL A 95 1.26 18.16 1.17
CA VAL A 95 1.43 16.90 1.92
C VAL A 95 1.90 17.17 3.35
N TRP A 96 2.96 17.98 3.51
CA TRP A 96 3.48 18.30 4.84
C TRP A 96 2.52 19.16 5.66
N ARG A 97 1.73 20.00 5.00
CA ARG A 97 0.67 20.77 5.68
C ARG A 97 -0.42 19.83 6.20
N ALA A 98 -0.86 18.89 5.37
CA ALA A 98 -1.87 17.90 5.73
C ALA A 98 -1.47 17.08 6.97
N GLY A 99 -0.19 16.71 7.11
CA GLY A 99 0.31 16.03 8.32
C GLY A 99 0.19 16.88 9.58
N ARG A 100 0.62 18.15 9.51
CA ARG A 100 0.50 19.10 10.63
C ARG A 100 -0.95 19.40 11.01
N GLU A 101 -1.86 19.34 10.05
CA GLU A 101 -3.30 19.54 10.24
C GLU A 101 -4.02 18.26 10.69
N GLY A 102 -3.31 17.12 10.80
CA GLY A 102 -3.87 15.85 11.25
C GLY A 102 -4.74 15.15 10.21
N VAL A 103 -4.60 15.51 8.92
CA VAL A 103 -5.26 14.80 7.80
C VAL A 103 -4.70 13.39 7.65
N TRP A 104 -3.40 13.22 7.92
CA TRP A 104 -2.75 11.92 8.11
C TRP A 104 -1.91 11.95 9.39
N SER A 105 -1.75 10.80 10.03
CA SER A 105 -1.09 10.67 11.34
C SER A 105 0.44 10.76 11.29
N GLU A 106 1.02 11.79 11.93
CA GLU A 106 2.47 11.88 12.17
C GLU A 106 3.00 10.74 13.05
N GLU A 107 2.19 10.23 13.98
CA GLU A 107 2.55 9.09 14.82
C GLU A 107 2.73 7.81 13.99
N LEU A 108 1.85 7.59 13.00
CA LEU A 108 1.99 6.47 12.09
C LEU A 108 3.20 6.65 11.17
N LEU A 109 3.52 7.88 10.76
CA LEU A 109 4.75 8.18 10.02
C LEU A 109 6.00 7.82 10.83
N ILE A 110 6.03 8.14 12.13
CA ILE A 110 7.13 7.75 13.02
C ILE A 110 7.22 6.21 13.11
N ALA A 111 6.07 5.53 13.27
CA ALA A 111 6.02 4.07 13.36
C ALA A 111 6.55 3.39 12.09
N VAL A 112 6.18 3.85 10.89
CA VAL A 112 6.74 3.30 9.64
C VAL A 112 8.22 3.60 9.46
N LEU A 113 8.68 4.81 9.79
CA LEU A 113 10.10 5.18 9.68
C LEU A 113 10.98 4.35 10.62
N SER A 114 10.44 3.89 11.76
CA SER A 114 11.14 2.97 12.67
C SER A 114 11.44 1.59 12.06
N ARG A 115 10.81 1.26 10.93
CA ARG A 115 11.02 0.01 10.18
C ARG A 115 11.90 0.19 8.95
N CYS A 116 12.31 1.42 8.62
CA CYS A 116 13.22 1.67 7.53
C CYS A 116 14.65 1.25 7.92
N ASP A 117 15.30 0.47 7.06
CA ASP A 117 16.71 0.12 7.16
C ASP A 117 17.55 0.74 6.03
N SER A 118 16.95 1.56 5.16
CA SER A 118 17.63 2.32 4.10
C SER A 118 17.35 3.85 4.11
N PRO A 119 17.40 4.54 5.27
CA PRO A 119 17.30 6.00 5.31
C PRO A 119 18.45 6.65 4.52
N LYS A 120 18.12 7.67 3.72
CA LYS A 120 19.09 8.38 2.86
C LYS A 120 19.77 9.53 3.59
N GLY A 121 21.00 9.84 3.16
CA GLY A 121 21.81 10.93 3.71
C GLY A 121 23.01 10.44 4.49
N LEU A 122 23.21 10.99 5.70
CA LEU A 122 24.33 10.61 6.57
C LEU A 122 24.45 9.08 6.79
N PRO A 123 23.35 8.30 6.92
CA PRO A 123 23.46 6.84 7.00
C PRO A 123 24.12 6.21 5.76
N ASP A 124 23.80 6.69 4.56
CA ASP A 124 24.43 6.23 3.31
C ASP A 124 25.86 6.77 3.14
N GLU A 125 26.15 7.96 3.65
CA GLU A 125 27.44 8.64 3.48
C GLU A 125 28.51 8.13 4.45
N ASP A 126 28.15 7.86 5.71
CA ASP A 126 29.10 7.47 6.76
C ASP A 126 28.58 6.48 7.83
N GLY A 127 27.37 5.95 7.67
CA GLY A 127 26.82 4.88 8.51
C GLY A 127 26.27 5.33 9.86
N ARG A 128 26.20 6.64 10.15
CA ARG A 128 25.61 7.12 11.42
C ARG A 128 24.07 7.04 11.39
N PRO A 129 23.41 6.77 12.54
CA PRO A 129 21.96 6.85 12.63
C PRO A 129 21.49 8.29 12.42
N LEU A 130 20.32 8.45 11.82
CA LEU A 130 19.70 9.75 11.55
C LEU A 130 18.24 9.73 12.02
N ASP A 131 17.88 10.65 12.91
CA ASP A 131 16.48 10.88 13.25
C ASP A 131 15.80 11.64 12.10
N MET A 132 15.24 10.88 11.16
CA MET A 132 14.63 11.41 9.93
C MET A 132 13.48 12.38 10.21
N PHE A 133 12.73 12.19 11.29
CA PHE A 133 11.56 12.99 11.60
C PHE A 133 11.92 14.18 12.50
N GLY A 134 12.50 13.94 13.68
CA GLY A 134 12.72 14.96 14.70
C GLY A 134 13.72 16.06 14.29
N THR A 135 14.66 15.75 13.40
CA THR A 135 15.62 16.75 12.86
C THR A 135 15.14 17.44 11.59
N ARG A 136 13.93 17.11 11.09
CA ARG A 136 13.37 17.57 9.81
C ARG A 136 14.18 17.18 8.57
N GLU A 137 15.10 16.24 8.67
CA GLU A 137 15.88 15.71 7.54
C GLU A 137 14.97 15.15 6.44
N LEU A 138 13.90 14.44 6.82
CA LEU A 138 12.93 13.92 5.87
C LEU A 138 12.32 15.03 4.99
N HIS A 139 11.93 16.16 5.59
CA HIS A 139 11.34 17.29 4.88
C HIS A 139 12.32 17.93 3.89
N GLN A 140 13.61 17.98 4.25
CA GLN A 140 14.66 18.55 3.41
C GLN A 140 15.01 17.62 2.24
N ARG A 141 15.01 16.31 2.49
CA ARG A 141 15.39 15.28 1.52
C ARG A 141 14.27 14.89 0.57
N VAL A 142 13.03 15.15 0.96
CA VAL A 142 11.82 14.88 0.16
C VAL A 142 11.17 16.22 -0.22
N PRO A 143 11.71 16.93 -1.23
CA PRO A 143 11.19 18.25 -1.64
C PRO A 143 9.84 18.17 -2.36
N LYS A 144 9.51 16.99 -2.92
CA LYS A 144 8.29 16.73 -3.70
C LYS A 144 7.63 15.42 -3.25
N PRO A 145 7.12 15.34 -2.00
CA PRO A 145 6.33 14.18 -1.58
C PRO A 145 5.02 14.12 -2.36
N ALA A 146 4.42 12.93 -2.40
CA ALA A 146 3.01 12.76 -2.75
C ALA A 146 2.28 12.02 -1.63
N ALA A 147 1.02 12.36 -1.39
CA ALA A 147 0.15 11.66 -0.45
C ALA A 147 -1.14 11.22 -1.16
N TYR A 148 -1.44 9.93 -1.08
CA TYR A 148 -2.69 9.33 -1.53
C TYR A 148 -3.55 9.11 -0.29
N LEU A 149 -4.56 9.97 -0.11
CA LEU A 149 -5.50 9.92 0.99
C LEU A 149 -6.71 9.09 0.55
N ILE A 150 -7.06 8.07 1.34
CA ILE A 150 -8.12 7.11 1.02
C ILE A 150 -9.08 7.02 2.20
N GLU A 151 -10.37 7.18 1.93
CA GLU A 151 -11.46 6.89 2.86
C GLU A 151 -12.22 5.68 2.34
N TYR A 152 -12.25 4.59 3.11
CA TYR A 152 -13.03 3.39 2.78
C TYR A 152 -14.51 3.57 3.14
N ALA A 153 -15.37 2.75 2.53
CA ALA A 153 -16.82 2.81 2.71
C ALA A 153 -17.28 2.57 4.17
N ASP A 154 -16.49 1.82 4.94
CA ASP A 154 -16.71 1.57 6.37
C ASP A 154 -16.16 2.68 7.30
N GLY A 155 -15.56 3.73 6.74
CA GLY A 155 -14.99 4.86 7.48
C GLY A 155 -13.52 4.67 7.87
N THR A 156 -12.89 3.53 7.56
CA THR A 156 -11.45 3.35 7.75
C THR A 156 -10.70 4.34 6.87
N ARG A 157 -9.64 4.96 7.41
CA ARG A 157 -8.77 5.88 6.67
C ARG A 157 -7.40 5.27 6.44
N ALA A 158 -6.87 5.43 5.23
CA ALA A 158 -5.51 5.02 4.90
C ALA A 158 -4.79 6.11 4.13
N THR A 159 -3.48 6.21 4.34
CA THR A 159 -2.62 7.17 3.62
C THR A 159 -1.40 6.46 3.07
N LEU A 160 -1.11 6.63 1.78
CA LEU A 160 0.18 6.30 1.19
C LEU A 160 1.01 7.59 1.02
N LEU A 161 2.22 7.62 1.57
CA LEU A 161 3.21 8.68 1.37
C LEU A 161 4.36 8.21 0.48
N MET A 162 4.56 8.88 -0.65
CA MET A 162 5.73 8.65 -1.52
C MET A 162 6.86 9.59 -1.12
N LEU A 163 7.93 9.03 -0.55
CA LEU A 163 9.01 9.76 0.13
C LEU A 163 10.34 9.70 -0.63
N ASN A 164 10.26 9.91 -1.95
CA ASN A 164 11.40 9.88 -2.86
C ASN A 164 12.56 10.79 -2.38
N GLY A 165 13.74 10.19 -2.22
CA GLY A 165 14.98 10.87 -1.79
C GLY A 165 15.25 10.81 -0.28
N GLY A 166 14.25 10.45 0.55
CA GLY A 166 14.42 10.31 2.00
C GLY A 166 14.72 8.89 2.46
N ILE A 167 14.18 7.89 1.78
CA ILE A 167 14.29 6.46 2.11
C ILE A 167 14.43 5.63 0.82
N PHE A 168 14.59 4.31 0.93
CA PHE A 168 14.43 3.38 -0.19
C PHE A 168 13.50 2.18 0.11
N ASP A 169 12.83 2.21 1.27
CA ASP A 169 12.01 1.11 1.79
C ASP A 169 10.52 1.25 1.50
N TYR A 170 9.79 0.17 1.79
CA TYR A 170 8.33 0.10 1.79
C TYR A 170 7.89 -0.35 3.18
N CYS A 171 7.22 0.52 3.93
CA CYS A 171 6.87 0.25 5.32
C CYS A 171 5.42 0.61 5.59
N PHE A 172 4.76 -0.21 6.40
CA PHE A 172 3.37 -0.08 6.78
C PHE A 172 3.23 0.04 8.29
N ALA A 173 2.29 0.86 8.73
CA ALA A 173 1.84 0.92 10.11
C ALA A 173 0.33 1.08 10.17
N ALA A 174 -0.27 0.57 11.24
CA ALA A 174 -1.68 0.76 11.53
C ALA A 174 -1.91 0.99 13.02
N ARG A 175 -2.91 1.82 13.31
CA ARG A 175 -3.50 1.93 14.64
C ARG A 175 -4.65 0.94 14.74
N LEU A 176 -4.57 0.04 15.72
CA LEU A 176 -5.60 -0.96 15.99
C LEU A 176 -6.36 -0.58 17.26
N ALA A 177 -7.68 -0.70 17.23
CA ALA A 177 -8.50 -0.39 18.41
C ALA A 177 -8.11 -1.33 19.57
N GLY A 178 -7.89 -0.75 20.75
CA GLY A 178 -7.49 -1.50 21.96
C GLY A 178 -5.99 -1.80 22.07
N GLN A 179 -5.16 -1.34 21.12
CA GLN A 179 -3.70 -1.37 21.25
C GLN A 179 -3.16 0.04 21.51
N ALA A 180 -2.20 0.14 22.43
CA ALA A 180 -1.62 1.44 22.82
C ALA A 180 -0.66 1.98 21.74
N ASP A 181 0.18 1.10 21.20
CA ASP A 181 1.19 1.44 20.20
C ASP A 181 0.75 0.97 18.80
N PRO A 182 1.08 1.72 17.72
CA PRO A 182 0.85 1.25 16.36
C PRO A 182 1.63 -0.03 16.03
N VAL A 183 0.99 -0.96 15.32
CA VAL A 183 1.69 -2.08 14.69
C VAL A 183 2.41 -1.59 13.44
N SER A 184 3.58 -2.15 13.13
CA SER A 184 4.36 -1.73 11.97
C SER A 184 5.28 -2.83 11.44
N THR A 185 5.50 -2.83 10.12
CA THR A 185 6.38 -3.77 9.42
C THR A 185 6.97 -3.14 8.15
N GLN A 186 8.12 -3.64 7.72
CA GLN A 186 8.71 -3.39 6.41
C GLN A 186 8.33 -4.51 5.46
N PHE A 187 7.87 -4.15 4.26
CA PHE A 187 7.81 -5.05 3.10
C PHE A 187 9.21 -5.14 2.49
N PHE A 188 9.95 -6.16 2.93
CA PHE A 188 11.37 -6.26 2.64
C PHE A 188 11.64 -6.61 1.18
N VAL A 189 12.49 -5.80 0.55
CA VAL A 189 12.97 -5.99 -0.82
C VAL A 189 14.48 -6.15 -0.73
N THR A 190 15.03 -7.26 -1.23
CA THR A 190 16.48 -7.48 -1.14
C THR A 190 17.25 -6.42 -1.91
N PRO A 191 18.43 -6.00 -1.41
CA PRO A 191 19.35 -5.17 -2.17
C PRO A 191 19.70 -5.81 -3.52
N LEU A 192 19.87 -4.96 -4.54
CA LEU A 192 20.32 -5.38 -5.87
C LEU A 192 21.71 -6.04 -5.79
N PRO A 193 22.01 -7.04 -6.64
CA PRO A 193 21.23 -7.48 -7.81
C PRO A 193 20.16 -8.53 -7.51
N ASN A 194 19.93 -8.91 -6.26
CA ASN A 194 18.95 -9.93 -5.93
C ASN A 194 17.52 -9.36 -6.00
N VAL A 195 16.62 -10.08 -6.65
CA VAL A 195 15.19 -9.71 -6.83
C VAL A 195 14.28 -10.85 -6.37
N ASN A 196 14.60 -11.45 -5.23
CA ASN A 196 13.91 -12.62 -4.68
C ASN A 196 12.41 -12.38 -4.38
N TYR A 197 12.00 -11.13 -4.16
CA TYR A 197 10.61 -10.72 -4.01
C TYR A 197 9.77 -11.11 -5.24
N SER A 198 10.35 -11.11 -6.45
CA SER A 198 9.69 -11.61 -7.66
C SER A 198 9.48 -13.12 -7.64
N ALA A 199 10.41 -13.89 -7.05
CA ALA A 199 10.26 -15.33 -6.90
C ALA A 199 9.07 -15.68 -5.99
N SER A 200 8.76 -14.81 -5.03
CA SER A 200 7.60 -14.95 -4.15
C SER A 200 6.29 -14.87 -4.93
N LEU A 201 6.19 -13.93 -5.88
CA LEU A 201 5.04 -13.84 -6.79
C LEU A 201 4.95 -15.04 -7.75
N VAL A 202 6.09 -15.49 -8.29
CA VAL A 202 6.13 -16.69 -9.15
C VAL A 202 5.63 -17.93 -8.40
N HIS A 203 5.94 -18.06 -7.11
CA HIS A 203 5.42 -19.15 -6.30
C HIS A 203 3.89 -19.16 -6.25
N LYS A 204 3.25 -17.98 -6.11
CA LYS A 204 1.78 -17.85 -6.13
C LYS A 204 1.17 -18.16 -7.51
N ILE A 205 1.87 -17.84 -8.59
CA ILE A 205 1.46 -18.25 -9.94
C ILE A 205 1.51 -19.77 -10.07
N CYS A 206 2.59 -20.41 -9.59
CA CYS A 206 2.70 -21.88 -9.60
C CYS A 206 1.62 -22.54 -8.75
N GLU A 207 1.34 -22.01 -7.55
CA GLU A 207 0.25 -22.47 -6.67
C GLU A 207 -1.10 -22.44 -7.38
N MET A 208 -1.41 -21.33 -8.06
CA MET A 208 -2.64 -21.19 -8.86
C MET A 208 -2.72 -22.21 -10.00
N LEU A 209 -1.63 -22.40 -10.75
CA LEU A 209 -1.60 -23.36 -11.86
C LEU A 209 -1.74 -24.81 -11.39
N GLN A 210 -1.18 -25.14 -10.22
CA GLN A 210 -1.23 -26.49 -9.65
C GLN A 210 -2.60 -26.83 -9.05
N THR A 211 -3.23 -25.86 -8.39
CA THR A 211 -4.51 -26.05 -7.67
C THR A 211 -5.73 -25.72 -8.53
N GLY A 212 -5.56 -24.91 -9.58
CA GLY A 212 -6.66 -24.34 -10.35
C GLY A 212 -7.41 -23.22 -9.61
N VAL A 213 -6.89 -22.73 -8.47
CA VAL A 213 -7.53 -21.71 -7.62
C VAL A 213 -6.57 -20.56 -7.38
N SER A 214 -7.00 -19.31 -7.54
CA SER A 214 -6.15 -18.17 -7.20
C SER A 214 -5.97 -18.07 -5.67
N PRO A 215 -4.73 -18.02 -5.15
CA PRO A 215 -4.49 -17.90 -3.71
C PRO A 215 -4.82 -16.51 -3.15
N ILE A 216 -4.99 -15.52 -4.03
CA ILE A 216 -5.29 -14.12 -3.69
C ILE A 216 -6.49 -13.68 -4.52
N PRO A 217 -7.51 -13.03 -3.92
CA PRO A 217 -8.64 -12.49 -4.65
C PRO A 217 -8.17 -11.44 -5.67
N VAL A 218 -8.53 -11.62 -6.93
CA VAL A 218 -8.19 -10.66 -8.01
C VAL A 218 -8.87 -9.30 -7.79
N GLU A 219 -9.95 -9.29 -7.02
CA GLU A 219 -10.67 -8.10 -6.57
C GLU A 219 -9.78 -7.12 -5.79
N ARG A 220 -8.76 -7.61 -5.07
CA ARG A 220 -7.74 -6.74 -4.44
C ARG A 220 -7.05 -5.89 -5.48
N THR A 221 -6.57 -6.53 -6.54
CA THR A 221 -5.90 -5.86 -7.66
C THR A 221 -6.88 -4.96 -8.42
N GLN A 222 -8.13 -5.38 -8.57
CA GLN A 222 -9.19 -4.58 -9.19
C GLN A 222 -9.38 -3.25 -8.45
N ILE A 223 -9.66 -3.29 -7.15
CA ILE A 223 -9.93 -2.09 -6.36
C ILE A 223 -8.71 -1.16 -6.30
N VAL A 224 -7.49 -1.72 -6.20
CA VAL A 224 -6.26 -0.92 -6.21
C VAL A 224 -6.01 -0.24 -7.56
N SER A 225 -6.35 -0.91 -8.67
CA SER A 225 -6.26 -0.30 -10.00
C SER A 225 -7.19 0.92 -10.11
N GLY A 226 -8.42 0.80 -9.61
CA GLY A 226 -9.39 1.90 -9.57
C GLY A 226 -9.01 3.02 -8.59
N MET A 227 -8.49 2.67 -7.41
CA MET A 227 -7.98 3.66 -6.44
C MET A 227 -6.88 4.52 -7.05
N LEU A 228 -5.93 3.90 -7.74
CA LEU A 228 -4.82 4.62 -8.36
C LEU A 228 -5.32 5.54 -9.47
N GLU A 229 -6.16 5.04 -10.39
CA GLU A 229 -6.76 5.87 -11.43
C GLU A 229 -7.47 7.09 -10.84
N ALA A 230 -8.34 6.89 -9.85
CA ALA A 230 -9.07 7.97 -9.20
C ALA A 230 -8.14 8.98 -8.49
N CYS A 231 -7.02 8.52 -7.91
CA CYS A 231 -6.02 9.43 -7.34
C CYS A 231 -5.29 10.25 -8.42
N LEU A 232 -5.00 9.65 -9.58
CA LEU A 232 -4.41 10.37 -10.70
C LEU A 232 -5.40 11.36 -11.32
N ASP A 233 -6.68 11.03 -11.37
CA ASP A 233 -7.75 11.95 -11.76
C ASP A 233 -7.87 13.12 -10.77
N SER A 234 -7.78 12.85 -9.46
CA SER A 234 -7.73 13.89 -8.42
C SER A 234 -6.58 14.88 -8.67
N LYS A 235 -5.39 14.37 -9.00
CA LYS A 235 -4.24 15.20 -9.38
C LYS A 235 -4.53 16.06 -10.61
N ILE A 236 -5.11 15.49 -11.67
CA ILE A 236 -5.47 16.23 -12.89
C ILE A 236 -6.54 17.29 -12.61
N ALA A 237 -7.48 17.00 -11.71
CA ALA A 237 -8.54 17.89 -11.25
C ALA A 237 -8.04 18.97 -10.26
N GLY A 238 -6.73 19.15 -10.09
CA GLY A 238 -6.19 20.18 -9.21
C GLY A 238 -6.13 19.79 -7.73
N HIS A 239 -5.96 18.50 -7.46
CA HIS A 239 -5.89 17.91 -6.10
C HIS A 239 -7.23 17.94 -5.34
N GLU A 240 -8.35 17.95 -6.05
CA GLU A 240 -9.68 17.86 -5.46
C GLU A 240 -9.94 16.47 -4.89
N GLN A 241 -10.68 16.39 -3.78
CA GLN A 241 -11.18 15.12 -3.28
C GLN A 241 -12.27 14.60 -4.22
N LEU A 242 -12.17 13.34 -4.64
CA LEU A 242 -13.13 12.71 -5.54
C LEU A 242 -13.87 11.58 -4.82
N GLU A 243 -15.20 11.56 -4.96
CA GLU A 243 -16.03 10.42 -4.55
C GLU A 243 -15.87 9.28 -5.55
N THR A 244 -15.82 8.05 -5.06
CA THR A 244 -15.51 6.85 -5.85
C THR A 244 -16.63 5.82 -5.77
N ASP A 245 -17.88 6.24 -6.01
CA ASP A 245 -19.08 5.38 -5.95
C ASP A 245 -18.99 4.10 -6.80
N HIS A 246 -18.18 4.12 -7.86
CA HIS A 246 -17.93 2.97 -8.73
C HIS A 246 -16.98 1.93 -8.12
N LEU A 247 -16.18 2.29 -7.11
CA LEU A 247 -15.23 1.40 -6.42
C LEU A 247 -15.87 0.62 -5.25
N ARG A 248 -17.14 0.22 -5.39
CA ARG A 248 -17.87 -0.61 -4.41
C ARG A 248 -17.58 -2.10 -4.62
N VAL A 249 -16.32 -2.48 -4.49
CA VAL A 249 -15.87 -3.87 -4.60
C VAL A 249 -15.92 -4.51 -3.23
N ASN A 250 -16.59 -5.66 -3.12
CA ASN A 250 -16.60 -6.45 -1.89
C ASN A 250 -15.86 -7.76 -2.10
N TYR A 251 -14.93 -8.09 -1.22
CA TYR A 251 -14.27 -9.39 -1.21
C TYR A 251 -13.75 -9.73 0.19
N SER A 252 -13.54 -11.03 0.42
CA SER A 252 -12.90 -11.53 1.65
C SER A 252 -11.39 -11.73 1.43
N PRO A 253 -10.55 -11.27 2.36
CA PRO A 253 -9.11 -11.53 2.27
C PRO A 253 -8.80 -13.02 2.43
N PRO A 254 -7.63 -13.50 1.96
CA PRO A 254 -7.18 -14.86 2.23
C PRO A 254 -7.13 -15.16 3.74
N GLU A 255 -7.60 -16.34 4.15
CA GLU A 255 -7.57 -16.75 5.56
C GLU A 255 -6.13 -16.91 6.06
N THR A 256 -5.28 -17.50 5.22
CA THR A 256 -3.87 -17.72 5.53
C THR A 256 -3.01 -16.54 5.05
N PRO A 257 -1.93 -16.20 5.78
CA PRO A 257 -0.96 -15.22 5.33
C PRO A 257 -0.39 -15.60 3.95
N GLN A 258 -0.26 -14.60 3.08
CA GLN A 258 0.22 -14.80 1.71
C GLN A 258 1.66 -14.32 1.50
N HIS A 259 2.25 -13.65 2.49
CA HIS A 259 3.66 -13.29 2.47
C HIS A 259 4.54 -14.48 2.81
N PHE A 260 5.78 -14.44 2.34
CA PHE A 260 6.77 -15.45 2.71
C PHE A 260 7.13 -15.30 4.19
N CYS A 261 6.94 -16.39 4.93
CA CYS A 261 7.34 -16.56 6.32
C CYS A 261 8.55 -17.51 6.39
N GLY A 262 9.43 -17.25 7.36
CA GLY A 262 10.60 -18.11 7.64
C GLY A 262 10.27 -19.29 8.54
#